data_AF-A0A1I3KSL1-F1
#
_entry.id   AF-A0A1I3KSL1-F1
#
_cell.length_a   1.000
_cell.length_b   1.000
_cell.length_c   1.000
_cell.angle_alpha   90.00
_cell.angle_beta   90.00
_cell.angle_gamma   90.00
#
_symmetry.space_group_name_H-M   'P 1'
#
loop_
_entity.id
_entity.type
_entity.pdbx_description
1 polymer ?
#
loop_
_entity_poly.entity_id
_entity_poly.type
_entity_poly.pdbx_seq_one_letter_code
_entity_poly.pdbx_strand_id
1 'polypeptide(L)' 'MSNFIEKCLVGEAILDDIDDYIEEWHDTNPGIPLHQFLGMNRSEYSLWVAEPCVLPFILKAHRQNRDVSEVLDEADAKIN' A
#
# COMPACT_ATOMS: atom_id res chain seq x y z
N MET A 1 12.78 10.76 -0.58
CA MET A 1 11.92 10.46 0.58
C MET A 1 11.41 9.07 0.36
N SER A 2 11.79 8.12 1.22
CA SER A 2 11.31 6.74 1.12
C SER A 2 9.93 6.66 1.74
N ASN A 3 8.93 6.27 0.96
CA ASN A 3 7.55 6.10 1.42
C ASN A 3 7.36 4.73 2.10
N PHE A 4 6.20 4.52 2.73
CA PHE A 4 5.88 3.26 3.42
C PHE A 4 6.02 2.04 2.52
N ILE A 5 5.49 2.10 1.29
CA ILE A 5 5.58 1.01 0.31
C ILE A 5 7.04 0.67 -0.02
N GLU A 6 7.87 1.67 -0.32
CA GLU A 6 9.30 1.48 -0.59
C GLU A 6 10.03 0.83 0.58
N LYS A 7 9.73 1.27 1.81
CA LYS A 7 10.31 0.69 3.04
C LYS A 7 9.89 -0.76 3.23
N CYS A 8 8.63 -1.09 2.95
CA CYS A 8 8.16 -2.48 2.96
C CYS A 8 8.87 -3.33 1.89
N LEU A 9 9.14 -2.78 0.70
CA LEU A 9 9.82 -3.50 -0.38
C LEU A 9 11.27 -3.85 -0.05
N VAL A 10 11.98 -2.97 0.68
CA VAL A 10 13.35 -3.23 1.14
C VAL A 10 13.43 -4.02 2.45
N GLY A 11 12.29 -4.25 3.12
CA GLY A 11 12.22 -4.97 4.39
C GLY A 11 12.57 -4.12 5.62
N GLU A 12 12.49 -2.80 5.50
CA GLU A 12 12.67 -1.85 6.61
C GLU A 12 11.37 -1.58 7.39
N ALA A 13 10.21 -1.92 6.82
CA ALA A 13 8.89 -1.82 7.44
C ALA A 13 8.09 -3.10 7.15
N ILE A 14 7.15 -3.41 8.03
CA ILE A 14 6.16 -4.48 7.84
C ILE A 14 4.76 -3.90 7.64
N LEU A 15 3.84 -4.75 7.18
CA LEU A 15 2.46 -4.36 6.93
C LEU A 15 1.76 -3.79 8.16
N ASP A 16 2.05 -4.34 9.33
CA ASP A 16 1.46 -3.91 10.61
C ASP A 16 1.95 -2.51 11.03
N ASP A 17 3.09 -2.04 10.51
CA ASP A 17 3.59 -0.70 10.81
C ASP A 17 2.73 0.39 10.13
N ILE A 18 1.80 0.04 9.22
CA ILE A 18 1.00 1.04 8.50
C ILE A 18 0.24 2.00 9.43
N ASP A 19 -0.21 1.50 10.59
CA ASP A 19 -0.92 2.31 11.58
C ASP A 19 0.00 3.40 12.15
N ASP A 20 1.25 3.08 12.45
CA ASP A 20 2.26 4.05 12.92
C ASP A 20 2.53 5.14 11.87
N TYR A 21 2.54 4.79 10.58
CA TYR A 21 2.71 5.77 9.50
C TYR A 21 1.49 6.67 9.33
N ILE A 22 0.29 6.14 9.58
CA ILE A 22 -0.94 6.95 9.57
C ILE A 22 -0.91 7.94 10.74
N GLU A 23 -0.55 7.48 11.94
CA GLU A 23 -0.38 8.35 13.11
C GLU A 23 0.67 9.45 12.83
N GLU A 24 1.83 9.10 12.28
CA GLU A 24 2.87 10.07 11.89
C GLU A 24 2.33 11.10 10.89
N TRP A 25 1.58 10.67 9.88
CA TRP A 25 0.98 11.57 8.90
C TRP A 25 -0.05 12.52 9.54
N HIS A 26 -0.86 12.01 10.47
CA HIS A 26 -1.81 12.81 11.23
C HIS A 26 -1.13 13.86 12.11
N ASP A 27 -0.03 13.50 12.77
CA ASP A 27 0.71 14.39 13.68
C ASP A 27 1.56 15.43 12.95
N THR A 28 2.23 15.03 11.88
CA THR A 28 3.13 15.90 11.12
C THR A 28 2.39 16.79 10.12
N ASN A 29 1.18 16.39 9.71
CA ASN A 29 0.34 17.05 8.70
C ASN A 29 1.16 17.62 7.53
N PRO A 30 1.81 16.76 6.71
CA PRO A 30 2.81 17.17 5.73
C PRO A 30 2.23 17.95 4.54
N GLY A 31 0.92 18.22 4.50
CA GLY A 31 0.24 18.93 3.42
C GLY A 31 0.08 18.10 2.14
N ILE A 32 0.46 16.81 2.18
CA ILE A 32 0.23 15.85 1.09
C ILE A 32 -0.86 14.85 1.50
N PRO A 33 -1.63 14.30 0.54
CA PRO A 33 -2.58 13.24 0.84
C PRO A 33 -1.92 11.99 1.42
N LEU A 34 -2.62 11.28 2.31
CA LEU A 34 -2.14 10.04 2.93
C LEU A 34 -1.67 8.99 1.89
N HIS A 35 -2.42 8.82 0.80
CA HIS A 35 -2.03 7.90 -0.27
C HIS A 35 -0.64 8.23 -0.84
N GLN A 36 -0.32 9.52 -1.00
CA GLN A 36 0.98 9.96 -1.51
C GLN A 36 2.09 9.77 -0.46
N PHE A 37 1.76 9.97 0.83
CA PHE A 37 2.68 9.71 1.93
C PHE A 37 3.04 8.22 2.04
N LEU A 38 2.05 7.33 1.90
CA LEU A 38 2.25 5.89 1.94
C LEU A 38 2.95 5.36 0.68
N GLY A 39 2.91 6.10 -0.44
CA GLY A 39 3.49 5.65 -1.72
C GLY A 39 2.48 4.91 -2.61
N MET A 40 1.19 5.07 -2.34
CA MET A 40 0.10 4.50 -3.11
C MET A 40 -0.46 5.51 -4.12
N ASN A 41 -0.94 4.99 -5.24
CA ASN A 41 -1.81 5.75 -6.13
C ASN A 41 -3.25 5.81 -5.58
N ARG A 42 -4.11 6.65 -6.18
CA ARG A 42 -5.49 6.82 -5.70
C ARG A 42 -6.35 5.56 -5.83
N SER A 43 -6.11 4.74 -6.86
CA SER A 43 -6.86 3.51 -7.11
C SER A 43 -6.50 2.46 -6.05
N GLU A 44 -5.22 2.26 -5.78
CA GLU A 44 -4.69 1.39 -4.72
C GLU A 44 -5.22 1.82 -3.36
N TYR A 45 -5.17 3.11 -3.06
CA TYR A 45 -5.70 3.65 -1.81
C TYR A 45 -7.21 3.40 -1.68
N SER A 46 -7.98 3.59 -2.76
CA SER A 46 -9.42 3.32 -2.75
C SER A 46 -9.72 1.85 -2.48
N LEU A 47 -8.94 0.94 -3.07
CA LEU A 47 -9.04 -0.50 -2.82
C LEU A 47 -8.68 -0.84 -1.37
N TRP A 48 -7.58 -0.30 -0.86
CA TRP A 48 -7.15 -0.54 0.52
C TRP A 48 -8.14 0.00 1.55
N VAL A 49 -8.75 1.15 1.30
CA VAL A 49 -9.82 1.70 2.15
C VAL A 49 -11.06 0.82 2.12
N ALA A 50 -11.39 0.22 0.98
CA ALA A 50 -12.51 -0.72 0.88
C ALA A 50 -12.18 -2.05 1.58
N GLU A 51 -10.96 -2.55 1.40
CA GLU A 51 -10.49 -3.84 1.90
C GLU A 51 -9.03 -3.73 2.39
N PRO A 52 -8.79 -3.57 3.70
CA PRO A 52 -7.43 -3.48 4.24
C PRO A 52 -6.56 -4.71 3.93
N CYS A 53 -7.19 -5.86 3.73
CA CYS A 53 -6.58 -7.13 3.34
C CYS A 53 -5.84 -7.08 1.99
N VAL A 54 -6.09 -6.06 1.15
CA VAL A 54 -5.44 -5.93 -0.17
C VAL A 54 -4.01 -5.36 -0.09
N LEU A 55 -3.60 -4.84 1.07
CA LEU A 55 -2.28 -4.24 1.27
C LEU A 55 -1.08 -5.13 0.86
N PRO A 56 -1.05 -6.45 1.16
CA PRO A 56 0.00 -7.34 0.67
C PRO A 56 0.01 -7.46 -0.86
N PHE A 57 -1.15 -7.36 -1.51
CA PHE A 57 -1.27 -7.42 -2.97
C PHE A 57 -0.77 -6.15 -3.63
N ILE A 58 -1.01 -4.98 -3.01
CA ILE A 58 -0.42 -3.71 -3.43
C ILE A 58 1.11 -3.83 -3.38
N LEU A 59 1.70 -4.29 -2.26
CA LEU A 59 3.15 -4.49 -2.17
C LEU A 59 3.68 -5.44 -3.25
N LYS A 60 2.96 -6.54 -3.49
CA LYS A 60 3.33 -7.51 -4.53
C LYS A 60 3.28 -6.89 -5.93
N ALA A 61 2.27 -6.06 -6.23
CA ALA A 61 2.13 -5.36 -7.49
C ALA A 61 3.31 -4.40 -7.72
N HIS A 62 3.65 -3.59 -6.72
CA HIS A 62 4.81 -2.70 -6.74
C HIS A 62 6.12 -3.47 -6.92
N ARG A 63 6.29 -4.59 -6.20
CA ARG A 63 7.49 -5.45 -6.34
C ARG A 63 7.64 -6.02 -7.76
N GLN A 64 6.53 -6.28 -8.44
CA GLN A 64 6.52 -6.84 -9.80
C GLN A 64 6.45 -5.76 -10.89
N ASN A 65 6.34 -4.47 -10.54
CA ASN A 65 6.02 -3.38 -11.47
C ASN A 65 4.75 -3.68 -12.31
N ARG A 66 3.72 -4.22 -11.66
CA ARG A 66 2.42 -4.54 -12.28
C ARG A 66 1.30 -3.73 -11.63
N ASP A 67 0.17 -3.65 -12.30
CA ASP A 67 -1.03 -3.04 -11.73
C ASP A 67 -1.64 -3.97 -10.65
N VAL A 68 -2.14 -3.38 -9.57
CA VAL A 68 -2.77 -4.14 -8.47
C VAL A 68 -4.00 -4.93 -8.95
N SER A 69 -4.73 -4.43 -9.95
CA SER A 69 -5.89 -5.13 -10.53
C SER A 69 -5.49 -6.49 -11.10
N GLU A 70 -4.39 -6.57 -11.85
CA GLU A 70 -3.91 -7.85 -12.39
C GLU A 70 -3.51 -8.83 -11.29
N VAL A 71 -2.94 -8.32 -10.19
CA VAL A 71 -2.49 -9.15 -9.07
C VAL A 71 -3.69 -9.69 -8.27
N LEU A 72 -4.76 -8.91 -8.16
CA LEU A 72 -6.02 -9.31 -7.53
C LEU A 72 -6.79 -10.31 -8.41
N ASP A 73 -6.89 -10.07 -9.72
CA ASP A 73 -7.52 -11.01 -10.66
C ASP A 73 -6.84 -12.40 -10.61
N GLU A 74 -5.51 -12.43 -10.53
CA GLU A 74 -4.75 -13.68 -10.36
C GLU A 74 -4.98 -14.36 -9.00
N ALA A 75 -5.27 -13.58 -7.96
CA ALA A 75 -5.57 -14.10 -6.64
C ALA A 75 -6.95 -14.77 -6.64
N ASP A 76 -7.96 -14.08 -7.19
CA ASP A 76 -9.33 -14.60 -7.32
C ASP A 76 -9.39 -15.83 -8.23
N ALA A 77 -8.65 -15.83 -9.34
CA ALA A 77 -8.59 -16.96 -10.26
C ALA A 77 -7.96 -18.23 -9.66
N LYS A 78 -7.22 -18.13 -8.55
CA LYS A 78 -6.64 -19.29 -7.83
C LYS A 78 -7.53 -19.83 -6.72
N ILE A 79 -8.59 -19.10 -6.36
CA ILE A 79 -9.55 -19.50 -5.32
C ILE A 79 -10.76 -20.23 -5.93
N ASN A 80 -10.97 -20.11 -7.25
CA ASN A 80 -12.01 -20.81 -8.03
C ASN A 80 -11.47 -22.08 -8.71
#